data_AF-A0A8J2NG24-F1
#
_entry.id   AF-A0A8J2NG24-F1
#
_cell.length_a   1.000
_cell.length_b   1.000
_cell.length_c   1.000
_cell.angle_alpha   90.00
_cell.angle_beta   90.00
_cell.angle_gamma   90.00
#
_symmetry.space_group_name_H-M   'P 1'
#
loop_
_entity.id
_entity.type
_entity.pdbx_description
1 polymer ?
#
loop_
_entity_poly.entity_id
_entity_poly.type
_entity_poly.pdbx_seq_one_letter_code
_entity_poly.pdbx_strand_id
1 'polypeptide(L)' 'MGDFIKYHHNLNIAETFLWTDSQIVLRWIRSDSNRYKTFVAQRLGEIDELTDVKQWNWVSSKDNVADEATRNEAAVDL' A
#
# COMPACT_ATOMS: atom_id res chain seq x y z
N MET A 1 5.05 7.76 -6.42
CA MET A 1 6.43 7.49 -5.92
C MET A 1 7.18 6.50 -6.82
N GLY A 2 6.60 5.33 -7.14
CA GLY A 2 7.26 4.33 -7.99
C GLY A 2 7.57 4.78 -9.43
N ASP A 3 6.70 5.60 -10.03
CA ASP A 3 6.89 6.02 -11.43
C ASP A 3 8.04 7.02 -11.63
N PHE A 4 8.38 7.80 -10.60
CA PHE A 4 9.50 8.74 -10.64
C PHE A 4 10.86 8.02 -10.73
N ILE A 5 11.02 6.93 -9.99
CA ILE A 5 12.25 6.10 -10.02
C ILE A 5 12.38 5.38 -11.36
N LYS A 6 11.26 4.88 -11.92
CA LYS A 6 11.24 4.22 -13.24
C LYS A 6 11.72 5.15 -14.36
N TYR A 7 11.22 6.39 -14.36
CA TYR A 7 11.53 7.37 -15.41
C TYR A 7 13.00 7.81 -15.43
N HIS A 8 13.63 7.97 -14.27
CA HIS A 8 14.99 8.51 -14.19
C HIS A 8 16.11 7.47 -14.28
N HIS A 9 15.83 6.19 -14.00
CA HIS A 9 16.87 5.14 -13.97
C HIS A 9 16.80 4.13 -15.13
N ASN A 10 15.91 4.33 -16.11
CA ASN A 10 15.75 3.42 -17.25
C ASN A 10 15.53 1.96 -16.81
N LEU A 11 14.86 1.77 -15.67
CA LEU A 11 14.58 0.46 -15.09
C LEU A 11 13.27 -0.07 -15.66
N ASN A 12 13.36 -1.13 -16.46
CA ASN A 12 12.18 -1.85 -16.92
C ASN A 12 11.64 -2.71 -15.78
N ILE A 13 10.74 -2.13 -14.97
CA ILE A 13 10.05 -2.85 -13.90
C ILE A 13 8.95 -3.70 -14.55
N ALA A 14 9.21 -5.00 -14.67
CA ALA A 14 8.29 -5.96 -15.27
C ALA A 14 7.02 -6.17 -14.42
N GLU A 15 7.15 -6.16 -13.09
CA GLU A 15 6.04 -6.41 -12.18
C GLU A 15 6.24 -5.66 -10.85
N THR A 16 5.13 -5.36 -10.16
CA THR A 16 5.15 -4.66 -8.88
C THR A 16 4.21 -5.38 -7.92
N PHE A 17 4.71 -5.65 -6.71
CA PHE A 17 3.96 -6.32 -5.64
C PHE A 17 3.88 -5.40 -4.43
N LEU A 18 2.68 -5.24 -3.90
CA LEU A 18 2.34 -4.42 -2.75
C LEU A 18 1.82 -5.32 -1.63
N TRP A 19 2.21 -5.02 -0.39
CA TRP A 19 1.91 -5.86 0.76
C TRP A 19 1.26 -5.03 1.86
N THR A 20 0.23 -5.61 2.49
CA THR A 20 -0.40 -5.07 3.69
C THR A 20 -0.61 -6.19 4.70
N ASP A 21 -0.45 -5.89 5.97
CA ASP A 21 -0.76 -6.83 7.06
C ASP A 21 -2.23 -6.75 7.52
N SER A 22 -2.95 -5.72 7.08
CA SER A 22 -4.36 -5.54 7.39
C SER A 22 -5.25 -6.30 6.40
N GLN A 23 -5.77 -7.44 6.84
CA GLN A 23 -6.76 -8.21 6.07
C GLN A 23 -8.03 -7.40 5.77
N ILE A 24 -8.39 -6.45 6.65
CA ILE A 24 -9.54 -5.57 6.45
C ILE A 24 -9.27 -4.60 5.29
N VAL A 25 -8.09 -3.96 5.28
CA VAL A 25 -7.69 -3.06 4.18
C VAL A 25 -7.60 -3.83 2.87
N LEU A 26 -7.00 -5.02 2.87
CA LEU A 26 -6.95 -5.84 1.66
C LEU A 26 -8.35 -6.22 1.14
N ARG A 27 -9.30 -6.46 2.03
CA ARG A 27 -10.71 -6.68 1.64
C ARG A 27 -11.34 -5.43 1.04
N TRP A 28 -11.02 -4.24 1.55
CA TRP A 28 -11.52 -2.97 1.01
C TRP A 28 -10.96 -2.66 -0.38
N ILE A 29 -9.67 -2.93 -0.60
CA ILE A 29 -9.03 -2.76 -1.91
C ILE A 29 -9.65 -3.71 -2.96
N ARG A 30 -10.09 -4.90 -2.53
CA ARG A 30 -10.70 -5.90 -3.43
C ARG A 30 -12.22 -5.74 -3.59
N SER A 31 -12.83 -4.73 -2.98
CA SER A 31 -14.27 -4.49 -3.02
C SER A 31 -14.59 -3.14 -3.67
N ASP A 32 -15.87 -2.92 -3.95
CA ASP A 32 -16.33 -1.63 -4.48
C ASP A 32 -16.21 -0.53 -3.42
N SER A 33 -15.35 0.46 -3.70
CA SER A 33 -15.00 1.57 -2.82
C SER A 33 -16.19 2.45 -2.44
N ASN A 34 -17.25 2.49 -3.26
CA ASN A 34 -18.47 3.27 -3.03
C ASN A 34 -19.30 2.82 -1.82
N ARG A 35 -18.95 1.68 -1.22
CA ARG A 35 -19.68 1.11 -0.07
C ARG A 35 -19.16 1.62 1.28
N TYR A 36 -18.08 2.39 1.29
CA TYR A 36 -17.43 2.84 2.53
C TYR A 36 -17.68 4.33 2.83
N LYS A 37 -17.45 4.72 4.09
CA LYS A 37 -17.51 6.13 4.50
C LYS A 37 -16.57 6.98 3.65
N THR A 38 -16.93 8.24 3.42
CA THR A 38 -16.20 9.19 2.54
C THR A 38 -14.68 9.16 2.70
N PHE A 39 -14.18 9.16 3.94
CA PHE A 39 -12.74 9.08 4.20
C PHE A 39 -12.09 7.81 3.63
N VAL A 40 -12.71 6.64 3.84
CA VAL A 40 -12.20 5.36 3.35
C VAL A 40 -12.34 5.28 1.83
N ALA A 41 -13.49 5.70 1.28
CA ALA A 41 -13.71 5.72 -0.16
C ALA A 41 -12.69 6.60 -0.89
N GLN A 42 -12.33 7.76 -0.34
CA GLN A 42 -11.32 8.64 -0.93
C GLN A 42 -9.93 8.00 -0.93
N ARG A 43 -9.54 7.31 0.15
CA ARG A 43 -8.26 6.57 0.20
C ARG A 43 -8.23 5.38 -0.75
N LEU A 44 -9.35 4.68 -0.90
CA LEU A 44 -9.46 3.61 -1.89
C LEU A 44 -9.36 4.16 -3.32
N GLY A 45 -9.97 5.32 -3.59
CA GLY A 45 -9.81 6.02 -4.88
C GLY A 45 -8.36 6.37 -5.19
N GLU A 46 -7.61 6.93 -4.23
CA GLU A 46 -6.17 7.20 -4.37
C GLU A 46 -5.38 5.91 -4.67
N ILE A 47 -5.72 4.78 -4.05
CA ILE A 47 -5.07 3.48 -4.28
C ILE A 47 -5.40 2.94 -5.68
N ASP A 48 -6.67 3.03 -6.09
CA ASP A 48 -7.15 2.56 -7.40
C ASP A 48 -6.57 3.39 -8.56
N GLU A 49 -6.32 4.69 -8.35
CA GLU A 49 -5.68 5.57 -9.34
C GLU A 49 -4.19 5.25 -9.54
N LEU A 50 -3.52 4.71 -8.52
CA LEU A 50 -2.06 4.54 -8.50
C LEU A 50 -1.61 3.08 -8.65
N THR A 51 -2.50 2.11 -8.47
CA THR A 51 -2.14 0.69 -8.36
C THR A 51 -3.22 -0.22 -8.96
N ASP A 52 -2.85 -1.44 -9.33
CA ASP A 52 -3.82 -2.49 -9.70
C ASP A 52 -4.11 -3.37 -8.47
N VAL A 53 -5.38 -3.68 -8.22
CA VAL A 53 -5.85 -4.57 -7.16
C VAL A 53 -5.08 -5.90 -7.11
N LYS A 54 -4.64 -6.43 -8.25
CA LYS A 54 -3.85 -7.69 -8.35
C LYS A 54 -2.46 -7.58 -7.74
N GLN A 55 -1.93 -6.37 -7.62
CA GLN A 55 -0.62 -6.13 -7.01
C GLN A 55 -0.65 -6.30 -5.50
N TRP A 56 -1.84 -6.24 -4.87
CA TRP A 56 -2.00 -6.24 -3.42
C TRP A 56 -2.12 -7.64 -2.82
N ASN A 57 -1.22 -7.91 -1.87
CA ASN A 57 -1.07 -9.17 -1.17
C ASN A 57 -1.12 -8.99 0.35
N TRP A 58 -1.46 -10.06 1.06
CA TRP A 58 -1.43 -10.08 2.52
C TRP A 58 -0.11 -10.64 3.04
N VAL A 59 0.43 -10.03 4.09
CA VAL A 59 1.56 -10.54 4.87
C VAL A 59 1.20 -10.55 6.36
N SER A 60 1.83 -11.41 7.18
CA SER A 60 1.59 -11.36 8.62
C SER A 60 2.22 -10.08 9.22
N SER A 61 1.64 -9.51 10.29
CA SER A 61 2.23 -8.31 10.94
C SER A 61 3.65 -8.56 11.47
N LYS A 62 4.02 -9.81 11.75
CA LYS A 62 5.39 -10.17 12.16
C LYS A 62 6.38 -10.09 11.01
N ASP A 63 5.92 -10.29 9.79
CA ASP A 63 6.76 -10.29 8.58
C ASP A 63 6.61 -8.98 7.78
N ASN A 64 5.80 -8.03 8.27
CA ASN A 64 5.60 -6.74 7.65
C ASN A 64 6.79 -5.81 7.97
N VAL A 65 7.76 -5.72 7.07
CA VAL A 65 8.93 -4.83 7.23
C VAL A 65 8.53 -3.36 7.43
N ALA A 66 7.36 -2.94 6.93
CA ALA A 66 6.85 -1.58 7.14
C ALA A 66 6.56 -1.28 8.62
N ASP A 67 6.23 -2.29 9.43
CA ASP A 67 6.05 -2.11 10.88
C ASP A 67 7.38 -1.76 11.57
N GLU A 68 8.49 -2.37 11.16
CA GLU A 68 9.80 -2.06 11.73
C GLU A 68 10.23 -0.64 11.39
N ALA A 69 9.90 -0.18 10.18
CA ALA A 69 10.16 1.20 9.75
C ALA A 69 9.35 2.22 10.57
N THR A 70 8.07 1.92 10.88
CA THR A 70 7.20 2.83 11.64
C THR A 70 7.41 2.77 13.16
N ARG A 71 7.86 1.63 13.71
CA ARG A 71 8.16 1.50 15.15
C ARG A 71 9.33 2.38 15.60
N ASN A 72 10.35 2.54 14.75
CA ASN A 72 11.54 3.33 15.11
C ASN A 72 11.29 4.84 15.11
N GLU A 73 10.28 5.34 14.38
CA GLU A 73 9.90 6.76 14.43
C GLU A 73 9.17 7.13 15.73
N ALA A 74 8.57 6.16 16.44
CA ALA A 74 7.96 6.39 17.75
C ALA A 74 8.98 6.41 18.91
N ALA A 75 10.25 6.06 18.66
CA ALA A 75 11.32 5.98 19.66
C ALA A 75 12.34 7.13 19.57
N VAL A 76 11.99 8.22 18.90
CA VAL A 76 12.76 9.47 18.89
C VAL A 76 11.97 10.57 19.59
N ASP A 77 11.79 10.41 20.90
CA ASP A 77 11.72 11.56 21.81
C ASP A 77 13.14 11.71 22.40
N LEU A 78 13.87 12.72 21.92
CA LEU A 78 15.04 13.30 22.59
C LEU A 78 14.61 14.55 23.36
#